data_AF-A0A662MTY2-F1
#
_entry.id   AF-A0A662MTY2-F1
#
_cell.length_a   1.000
_cell.length_b   1.000
_cell.length_c   1.000
_cell.angle_alpha   90.00
_cell.angle_beta   90.00
_cell.angle_gamma   90.00
#
_symmetry.space_group_name_H-M   'P 1'
#
loop_
_entity.id
_entity.type
_entity.pdbx_description
1 polymer ?
#
loop_
_entity_poly.entity_id
_entity_poly.type
_entity_poly.pdbx_seq_one_letter_code
_entity_poly.pdbx_strand_id
1 'polypeptide(L)'
;LDIEVPQKGVLALVALFVLEVWIYGLLITVFSESRMQALTVSKVLGWFLMLPPLIKLVVVWRILLTYWSKFTAFLPTYWLYRVFEGIPLNDYSDFPIAIGVHLVWLIPLVWLFKRKVL
;
A
#
# COMPACT_ATOMS: atom_id res chain seq x y z
N LEU A 1 -6.68 -29.02 4.78
CA LEU A 1 -6.22 -28.24 3.61
C LEU A 1 -5.05 -27.44 4.14
N ASP A 2 -3.88 -28.08 4.20
CA ASP A 2 -2.67 -27.49 4.78
C ASP A 2 -2.08 -26.57 3.73
N ILE A 3 -2.50 -25.31 3.78
CA ILE A 3 -1.84 -24.25 3.00
C ILE A 3 -0.53 -23.96 3.74
N GLU A 4 0.56 -24.58 3.29
CA GLU A 4 1.90 -24.18 3.71
C GLU A 4 2.13 -22.74 3.21
N VAL A 5 1.93 -21.76 4.09
CA VAL A 5 2.21 -20.36 3.77
C VAL A 5 3.74 -20.18 3.76
N PRO A 6 4.35 -19.82 2.61
CA PRO A 6 5.79 -19.62 2.56
C PRO A 6 6.24 -18.53 3.55
N GLN A 7 7.15 -18.86 4.46
CA GLN A 7 7.69 -17.91 5.44
C GLN A 7 8.28 -16.65 4.79
N LYS A 8 8.91 -16.81 3.61
CA LYS A 8 9.44 -15.71 2.80
C LYS A 8 8.34 -14.72 2.39
N GLY A 9 7.18 -15.23 1.98
CA GLY A 9 6.02 -14.40 1.65
C GLY A 9 5.48 -13.65 2.86
N VAL A 10 5.39 -14.29 4.02
CA VAL A 10 4.98 -13.62 5.26
C VAL A 10 5.94 -12.49 5.63
N LEU A 11 7.25 -12.73 5.57
CA LEU A 11 8.26 -11.71 5.85
C LEU A 11 8.19 -10.54 4.87
N ALA A 12 7.98 -10.81 3.58
CA ALA A 12 7.79 -9.79 2.56
C ALA A 12 6.57 -8.90 2.88
N LEU A 13 5.45 -9.50 3.28
CA LEU A 13 4.26 -8.76 3.69
C LEU A 13 4.49 -7.93 4.94
N VAL A 14 5.14 -8.48 5.97
CA VAL A 14 5.45 -7.73 7.19
C VAL A 14 6.33 -6.52 6.86
N ALA A 15 7.34 -6.68 6.01
CA ALA A 15 8.21 -5.58 5.59
C ALA A 15 7.43 -4.47 4.87
N LEU A 16 6.62 -4.84 3.86
CA LEU A 16 5.79 -3.88 3.13
C LEU A 16 4.76 -3.21 4.04
N PHE A 17 4.12 -3.98 4.92
CA PHE A 17 3.16 -3.46 5.89
C PHE A 17 3.79 -2.42 6.83
N VAL A 18 5.00 -2.68 7.34
CA VAL A 18 5.72 -1.70 8.16
C VAL A 18 5.98 -0.42 7.37
N LEU A 19 6.50 -0.52 6.14
CA LEU A 19 6.74 0.66 5.30
C LEU A 19 5.44 1.44 5.03
N GLU A 20 4.35 0.73 4.79
CA GLU A 20 3.03 1.29 4.53
C GLU A 20 2.47 2.02 5.77
N VAL A 21 2.60 1.45 6.96
CA VAL A 21 2.26 2.12 8.23
C VAL A 21 3.07 3.39 8.43
N TRP A 22 4.37 3.38 8.12
CA TRP A 22 5.22 4.57 8.20
C TRP A 22 4.76 5.68 7.24
N ILE A 23 4.44 5.32 5.98
CA ILE A 23 3.89 6.26 4.99
C ILE A 23 2.62 6.92 5.55
N TYR A 24 1.72 6.15 6.17
CA TYR A 24 0.48 6.69 6.74
C TYR A 24 0.70 7.55 7.96
N GLY A 25 1.57 7.13 8.87
CA GLY A 25 1.97 7.98 9.99
C GLY A 25 2.45 9.34 9.50
N LEU A 26 3.37 9.35 8.52
CA LEU A 26 3.90 10.58 7.95
C LEU A 26 2.84 11.42 7.25
N LEU A 27 1.96 10.83 6.45
CA LEU A 27 0.87 11.56 5.80
C LEU A 27 -0.05 12.23 6.82
N ILE A 28 -0.47 11.49 7.84
CA ILE A 28 -1.35 12.03 8.89
C ILE A 28 -0.63 13.17 9.61
N THR A 29 0.63 12.99 10.01
CA THR A 29 1.39 14.01 10.72
C THR A 29 1.66 15.25 9.87
N VAL A 30 1.98 15.10 8.58
CA VAL A 30 2.28 16.22 7.68
C VAL A 30 1.03 17.03 7.33
N PHE A 31 -0.13 16.37 7.22
CA PHE A 31 -1.38 17.00 6.78
C PHE A 31 -2.38 17.32 7.90
N SER A 32 -2.01 17.10 9.17
CA SER A 32 -2.92 17.34 10.30
C SER A 32 -2.29 18.22 11.36
N GLU A 33 -2.94 19.34 11.65
CA GLU A 33 -2.56 20.29 12.71
C GLU A 33 -3.42 20.11 13.97
N SER A 34 -4.53 19.38 13.86
CA SER A 34 -5.41 19.06 14.99
C SER A 34 -5.83 17.59 14.99
N ARG A 35 -6.31 17.13 16.16
CA ARG A 35 -6.85 15.77 16.31
C ARG A 35 -8.01 15.48 15.35
N MET A 36 -8.88 16.46 15.10
CA MET A 36 -10.01 16.30 14.17
C MET A 36 -9.55 16.21 12.71
N GLN A 37 -8.53 16.97 12.32
CA GLN A 37 -7.91 16.83 11.01
C GLN A 37 -7.25 15.45 10.88
N ALA A 38 -6.51 14.99 11.89
CA ALA A 38 -5.88 13.67 11.87
C ALA A 38 -6.89 12.54 11.67
N LEU A 39 -8.02 12.57 12.37
CA LEU A 39 -9.10 11.60 12.16
C LEU A 39 -9.71 11.69 10.76
N THR A 40 -9.86 12.89 10.22
CA THR A 40 -10.44 13.12 8.89
C THR A 40 -9.50 12.63 7.79
N VAL A 41 -8.22 13.02 7.85
CA VAL A 41 -7.17 12.58 6.94
C VAL A 41 -7.03 11.05 6.99
N SER A 42 -7.02 10.45 8.18
CA SER A 42 -6.96 8.99 8.33
C SER A 42 -8.11 8.27 7.62
N LYS A 43 -9.35 8.78 7.74
CA LYS A 43 -10.52 8.22 7.05
C LYS A 43 -10.38 8.33 5.54
N VAL A 44 -10.06 9.53 5.05
CA VAL A 44 -9.91 9.81 3.61
C VAL A 44 -8.83 8.92 3.01
N LEU A 45 -7.66 8.86 3.64
CA LEU A 45 -6.59 7.95 3.25
C LEU A 45 -7.11 6.51 3.23
N GLY A 46 -7.70 6.03 4.33
CA GLY A 46 -8.26 4.67 4.44
C GLY A 46 -9.19 4.29 3.27
N TRP A 47 -10.06 5.20 2.81
CA TRP A 47 -10.88 4.97 1.62
C TRP A 47 -10.04 4.78 0.36
N PHE A 48 -9.03 5.64 0.13
CA PHE A 48 -8.12 5.51 -1.01
C PHE A 48 -7.33 4.20 -0.99
N LEU A 49 -7.00 3.67 0.19
CA LEU A 49 -6.26 2.40 0.31
C LEU A 49 -7.12 1.19 -0.02
N MET A 50 -8.42 1.26 0.28
CA MET A 50 -9.36 0.20 -0.07
C MET A 50 -9.75 0.23 -1.55
N LEU A 51 -9.52 1.33 -2.27
CA LEU A 51 -9.90 1.44 -3.68
C LEU A 51 -9.24 0.37 -4.58
N PRO A 52 -7.92 0.14 -4.56
CA PRO A 52 -7.33 -0.88 -5.43
C PRO A 52 -7.94 -2.29 -5.29
N PRO A 53 -8.05 -2.88 -4.08
CA PRO A 53 -8.68 -4.19 -3.94
C PRO A 53 -10.19 -4.15 -4.25
N LEU A 54 -10.89 -3.08 -3.86
CA LEU A 54 -12.33 -2.94 -4.13
C LEU A 54 -12.63 -2.86 -5.63
N ILE A 55 -11.86 -2.07 -6.37
CA ILE A 55 -12.02 -1.92 -7.81
C ILE A 55 -11.71 -3.24 -8.50
N LYS A 56 -10.64 -3.94 -8.09
CA LYS A 56 -10.34 -5.27 -8.63
C LYS A 56 -11.51 -6.23 -8.42
N LEU A 57 -12.07 -6.27 -7.23
CA LEU A 57 -13.22 -7.12 -6.90
C LEU A 57 -14.43 -6.78 -7.79
N VAL A 58 -14.72 -5.50 -8.04
CA VAL A 58 -15.78 -5.08 -8.97
C VAL A 58 -15.48 -5.53 -10.41
N VAL A 59 -14.22 -5.39 -10.86
CA VAL A 59 -13.79 -5.80 -12.21
C VAL A 59 -13.95 -7.30 -12.41
N VAL A 60 -13.54 -8.11 -11.43
CA VAL A 60 -13.68 -9.57 -11.45
C VAL A 60 -15.15 -9.97 -11.45
N TRP A 61 -15.97 -9.40 -10.55
CA TRP A 61 -17.40 -9.71 -10.48
C TRP A 61 -18.17 -9.31 -11.73
N ARG A 62 -17.76 -8.23 -12.40
CA ARG A 62 -18.44 -7.72 -13.60
C ARG A 62 -17.81 -8.19 -14.91
N ILE A 63 -16.75 -9.00 -14.87
CA ILE A 63 -16.02 -9.50 -16.05
C ILE A 63 -15.63 -8.34 -16.98
N LEU A 64 -15.11 -7.25 -16.41
CA LEU A 64 -14.72 -6.07 -17.19
C LEU A 64 -13.36 -6.31 -17.86
N LEU A 65 -13.21 -5.82 -19.10
CA LEU A 65 -11.94 -5.86 -19.84
C LEU A 65 -10.81 -5.22 -19.01
N THR A 66 -9.77 -6.00 -18.76
CA THR A 66 -8.71 -5.66 -17.80
C THR A 66 -7.63 -4.79 -18.44
N TYR A 67 -7.93 -3.52 -18.72
CA TYR A 67 -6.92 -2.50 -19.05
C TYR A 67 -6.40 -1.77 -17.79
N TRP A 68 -6.34 -2.48 -16.68
CA TRP A 68 -5.84 -1.98 -15.41
C TRP A 68 -4.34 -2.23 -15.34
N SER A 69 -3.50 -1.20 -15.51
CA SER A 69 -2.07 -1.40 -15.20
C SER A 69 -1.25 -0.18 -14.79
N LYS A 70 -1.76 1.05 -14.84
CA LYS A 70 -0.91 2.23 -14.55
C LYS A 70 -1.46 3.20 -13.52
N PHE A 71 -2.78 3.35 -13.42
CA PHE A 71 -3.34 4.37 -12.54
C PHE A 71 -3.14 4.05 -11.05
N THR A 72 -3.23 2.80 -10.61
CA THR A 72 -3.02 2.46 -9.18
C THR A 72 -1.61 1.97 -8.87
N ALA A 73 -0.75 1.85 -9.87
CA ALA A 73 0.63 1.38 -9.72
C ALA A 73 1.50 2.37 -8.92
N PHE A 74 1.02 3.56 -8.62
CA PHE A 74 1.72 4.47 -7.71
C PHE A 74 1.31 4.26 -6.24
N LEU A 75 0.25 3.50 -5.93
CA LEU A 75 -0.23 3.32 -4.55
C LEU A 75 0.54 2.17 -3.85
N PRO A 76 1.13 2.39 -2.66
CA PRO A 76 1.82 1.35 -1.89
C PRO A 76 0.95 0.10 -1.65
N THR A 77 -0.32 0.29 -1.30
CA THR A 77 -1.29 -0.80 -1.01
C THR A 77 -1.56 -1.70 -2.21
N TYR A 78 -1.54 -1.13 -3.42
CA TYR A 78 -1.69 -1.94 -4.65
C TYR A 78 -0.56 -2.97 -4.74
N TRP A 79 0.67 -2.57 -4.46
CA TRP A 79 1.82 -3.47 -4.51
C TRP A 79 1.88 -4.44 -3.35
N LEU A 80 1.48 -4.04 -2.13
CA LEU A 80 1.32 -4.97 -1.02
C LEU A 80 0.34 -6.09 -1.39
N TYR A 81 -0.79 -5.72 -2.01
CA TYR A 81 -1.76 -6.68 -2.51
C TYR A 81 -1.18 -7.58 -3.61
N ARG A 82 -0.50 -7.01 -4.61
CA ARG A 82 0.15 -7.79 -5.68
C ARG A 82 1.14 -8.83 -5.14
N VAL A 83 1.95 -8.46 -4.15
CA VAL A 83 2.86 -9.39 -3.48
C VAL A 83 2.08 -10.46 -2.71
N PHE A 84 1.00 -10.11 -2.01
CA PHE A 84 0.11 -11.07 -1.36
C PHE A 84 -0.45 -12.11 -2.35
N GLU A 85 -0.85 -11.70 -3.55
CA GLU A 85 -1.35 -12.62 -4.59
C GLU A 85 -0.30 -13.58 -5.14
N GLY A 86 0.97 -13.16 -5.12
CA GLY A 86 2.08 -14.00 -5.54
C GLY A 86 2.42 -15.11 -4.54
N ILE A 87 2.04 -14.98 -3.27
CA ILE A 87 2.43 -15.92 -2.20
C ILE A 87 1.93 -17.35 -2.44
N PRO A 88 0.64 -17.60 -2.76
CA PRO A 88 0.16 -18.95 -3.04
C PRO A 88 0.84 -19.58 -4.27
N LEU A 89 1.36 -18.75 -5.17
CA LEU A 89 2.06 -19.16 -6.39
C LEU A 89 3.58 -19.22 -6.21
N ASN A 90 4.09 -18.85 -5.03
CA ASN A 90 5.51 -18.69 -4.73
C ASN A 90 6.24 -17.75 -5.73
N ASP A 91 5.52 -16.76 -6.26
CA ASP A 91 6.01 -15.73 -7.16
C ASP A 91 6.21 -14.41 -6.39
N TYR A 92 7.45 -13.93 -6.34
CA TYR A 92 7.83 -12.68 -5.67
C TYR A 92 8.41 -11.64 -6.63
N SER A 93 8.16 -11.77 -7.93
CA SER A 93 8.65 -10.87 -8.96
C SER A 93 8.23 -9.40 -8.75
N ASP A 94 7.06 -9.18 -8.15
CA ASP A 94 6.53 -7.85 -7.82
C ASP A 94 7.17 -7.23 -6.57
N PHE A 95 7.90 -7.98 -5.74
CA PHE A 95 8.45 -7.50 -4.47
C PHE A 95 9.46 -6.35 -4.62
N PRO A 96 10.45 -6.38 -5.53
CA PRO A 96 11.37 -5.26 -5.73
C PRO A 96 10.65 -3.98 -6.17
N ILE A 97 9.61 -4.12 -7.01
CA ILE A 97 8.81 -2.98 -7.45
C ILE A 97 8.00 -2.41 -6.28
N ALA A 98 7.42 -3.29 -5.46
CA ALA A 98 6.72 -2.90 -4.23
C ALA A 98 7.62 -2.06 -3.33
N ILE A 99 8.83 -2.53 -3.05
CA ILE A 99 9.82 -1.76 -2.25
C ILE A 99 10.13 -0.42 -2.90
N GLY A 100 10.38 -0.40 -4.22
CA GLY A 100 10.64 0.83 -4.96
C GLY A 100 9.53 1.87 -4.80
N VAL A 101 8.26 1.46 -4.94
CA VAL A 101 7.11 2.36 -4.77
C VAL A 101 6.99 2.88 -3.33
N HIS A 102 7.19 2.02 -2.32
CA HIS A 102 7.16 2.45 -0.93
C HIS A 102 8.26 3.47 -0.63
N LEU A 103 9.47 3.26 -1.16
CA LEU A 103 10.58 4.22 -1.00
C LEU A 103 10.30 5.55 -1.70
N VAL A 104 9.71 5.52 -2.91
CA VAL A 104 9.30 6.73 -3.64
C VAL A 104 8.28 7.56 -2.85
N TRP A 105 7.43 6.94 -2.04
CA TRP A 105 6.54 7.65 -1.11
C TRP A 105 7.24 8.11 0.17
N LEU A 106 8.06 7.24 0.77
CA LEU A 106 8.73 7.54 2.04
C LEU A 106 9.70 8.71 1.90
N ILE A 107 10.51 8.76 0.84
CA ILE A 107 11.56 9.78 0.70
C ILE A 107 10.99 11.22 0.72
N PRO A 108 10.00 11.58 -0.12
CA PRO A 108 9.37 12.90 -0.08
C PRO A 108 8.66 13.17 1.24
N LEU A 109 7.97 12.18 1.81
CA LEU A 109 7.22 12.37 3.05
C LEU A 109 8.12 12.60 4.26
N VAL A 110 9.22 11.86 4.37
CA VAL A 110 10.25 12.07 5.39
C VAL A 110 10.85 13.47 5.23
N TRP A 111 11.09 13.92 3.99
CA TRP A 111 11.59 15.27 3.74
C TRP A 111 10.59 16.36 4.14
N LEU A 112 9.30 16.19 3.83
CA LEU A 112 8.24 17.12 4.26
C LEU A 112 8.10 17.13 5.78
N PHE A 113 8.12 15.96 6.42
CA PHE A 113 8.07 15.83 7.88
C PHE A 113 9.24 16.57 8.54
N LYS A 114 10.46 16.39 8.01
CA LYS A 114 11.66 17.10 8.48
C LYS A 114 11.59 18.61 8.34
N ARG A 115 10.76 19.14 7.45
CA ARG A 115 10.59 20.60 7.25
C ARG A 115 9.49 21.19 8.14
N LYS A 116 8.48 20.39 8.48
CA LYS A 116 7.30 20.84 9.21
C LYS A 116 7.39 20.60 10.72
N VAL A 117 8.06 19.52 11.13
CA VAL A 117 8.00 19.00 12.50
C VAL A 117 9.34 18.98 13.22
N LEU A 118 10.41 18.55 12.53
CA LEU A 118 11.79 18.63 13.05
C LEU A 118 12.38 20.01 12.77
#